data_AF-A0A7X8LYE8-F1
#
_entry.id   AF-A0A7X8LYE8-F1
#
_cell.length_a   1.000
_cell.length_b   1.000
_cell.length_c   1.000
_cell.angle_alpha   90.00
_cell.angle_beta   90.00
_cell.angle_gamma   90.00
#
_symmetry.space_group_name_H-M   'P 1'
#
loop_
_entity.id
_entity.type
_entity.pdbx_description
1 polymer ?
#
loop_
_entity_poly.entity_id
_entity_poly.type
_entity_poly.pdbx_seq_one_letter_code
_entity_poly.pdbx_strand_id
1 'polypeptide(L)'
;MTSFKKYYLFSVIGVLIVSFYPLYMGVKVVSDIVRNGTVLAENYPKYIIPYTPISLAVIIAVLLLPALIKYMKKFALISASAISLGVFFASELLLESKVIVTSAVKTTLENWQMFMCYVPPEEYRTRTWRAIDVLIGDYSPAFKIHFYIISVVLILALINCFYGFAQMIITKNKCRKKALVIQSVSAALFLGLCILACFTAFFRDGEITVSALSAVLMSMFFTVFGVTAGVYAGSFLLERKKLLSVLIPSIIALVVTFIMYLGEMILLSGHLYRFGSGFLFTGIAGIVLAPIDVLIIIASGSITAVICNTLNQYIN
;
A
#
# COMPACT_ATOMS: atom_id res chain seq x y z
N MET A 1 28.01 -19.53 11.37
CA MET A 1 27.23 -18.63 10.48
C MET A 1 27.52 -17.18 10.84
N THR A 2 27.96 -16.34 9.89
CA THR A 2 28.17 -14.89 10.14
C THR A 2 26.85 -14.19 10.45
N SER A 3 26.88 -13.06 11.15
CA SER A 3 25.68 -12.29 11.50
C SER A 3 24.83 -11.93 10.27
N PHE A 4 25.48 -11.61 9.15
CA PHE A 4 24.80 -11.36 7.88
C PHE A 4 24.09 -12.60 7.32
N LYS A 5 24.73 -13.79 7.35
CA LYS A 5 24.09 -15.03 6.90
C LYS A 5 22.86 -15.39 7.76
N LYS A 6 22.93 -15.16 9.08
CA LYS A 6 21.78 -15.33 9.98
C LYS A 6 20.65 -14.39 9.60
N TYR A 7 20.95 -13.10 9.46
CA TYR A 7 19.98 -12.10 9.05
C TYR A 7 19.30 -12.46 7.73
N TYR A 8 20.09 -12.77 6.68
CA TYR A 8 19.58 -13.17 5.38
C TYR A 8 18.65 -14.39 5.48
N LEU A 9 19.06 -15.45 6.18
CA LEU A 9 18.25 -16.65 6.33
C LEU A 9 16.91 -16.34 7.01
N PHE A 10 16.92 -15.59 8.10
CA PHE A 10 15.69 -15.20 8.80
C PHE A 10 14.81 -14.27 7.95
N SER A 11 15.40 -13.36 7.16
CA SER A 11 14.64 -12.52 6.23
C SER A 11 13.96 -13.36 5.15
N VAL A 12 14.66 -14.33 4.55
CA VAL A 12 14.06 -15.23 3.54
C VAL A 12 12.92 -16.05 4.15
N ILE A 13 13.16 -16.69 5.29
CA ILE A 13 12.14 -17.50 5.98
C ILE A 13 10.93 -16.64 6.35
N GLY A 14 11.16 -15.47 6.95
CA GLY A 14 10.09 -14.57 7.37
C GLY A 14 9.23 -14.09 6.20
N VAL A 15 9.85 -13.68 5.08
CA VAL A 15 9.11 -13.27 3.89
C VAL A 15 8.34 -14.44 3.29
N LEU A 16 8.94 -15.63 3.17
CA LEU A 16 8.24 -16.81 2.63
C LEU A 16 7.00 -17.18 3.46
N ILE A 17 7.09 -17.10 4.80
CA ILE A 17 5.96 -17.37 5.69
C ILE A 17 4.84 -16.35 5.47
N VAL A 18 5.17 -15.05 5.51
CA VAL A 18 4.17 -13.98 5.36
C VAL A 18 3.55 -13.97 3.96
N SER A 19 4.32 -14.34 2.94
CA SER A 19 3.87 -14.41 1.54
C SER A 19 3.21 -15.73 1.15
N PHE A 20 3.16 -16.73 2.05
CA PHE A 20 2.64 -18.06 1.70
C PHE A 20 1.21 -18.01 1.14
N TYR A 21 0.31 -17.33 1.86
CA TYR A 21 -1.09 -17.24 1.47
C TYR A 21 -1.31 -16.54 0.12
N PRO A 22 -0.82 -15.29 -0.13
CA PRO A 22 -1.00 -14.66 -1.43
C PRO A 22 -0.37 -15.46 -2.57
N LEU A 23 0.81 -16.06 -2.36
CA LEU A 23 1.43 -16.92 -3.39
C LEU A 23 0.60 -18.16 -3.71
N TYR A 24 0.13 -18.87 -2.69
CA TYR A 24 -0.73 -20.05 -2.86
C TYR A 24 -1.97 -19.70 -3.69
N MET A 25 -2.58 -18.55 -3.41
CA MET A 25 -3.74 -18.07 -4.16
C MET A 25 -3.41 -17.66 -5.58
N GLY A 26 -2.27 -17.00 -5.81
CA GLY A 26 -1.76 -16.72 -7.15
C GLY A 26 -1.54 -18.00 -7.97
N VAL A 27 -0.97 -19.04 -7.38
CA VAL A 27 -0.78 -20.35 -8.04
C VAL A 27 -2.11 -21.01 -8.36
N LYS A 28 -3.07 -21.00 -7.42
CA LYS A 28 -4.40 -21.57 -7.64
C LYS A 28 -5.10 -20.91 -8.84
N VAL A 29 -5.09 -19.58 -8.91
CA VAL A 29 -5.65 -18.81 -10.03
C VAL A 29 -5.02 -19.20 -11.36
N VAL A 30 -3.68 -19.22 -11.41
CA VAL A 30 -2.97 -19.59 -12.65
C VAL A 30 -3.28 -21.03 -13.05
N SER A 31 -3.35 -21.96 -12.09
CA SER A 31 -3.71 -23.35 -12.33
C SER A 31 -5.13 -23.49 -12.87
N ASP A 32 -6.10 -22.79 -12.29
CA ASP A 32 -7.49 -22.83 -12.73
C ASP A 32 -7.64 -22.26 -14.14
N ILE A 33 -6.94 -21.17 -14.46
CA ILE A 33 -6.89 -20.61 -15.83
C ILE A 33 -6.28 -21.61 -16.81
N VAL A 34 -5.18 -22.26 -16.46
CA VAL A 34 -4.50 -23.22 -17.36
C VAL A 34 -5.35 -24.46 -17.60
N ARG A 35 -6.07 -24.95 -16.57
CA ARG A 35 -6.88 -26.17 -16.66
C ARG A 35 -8.24 -25.93 -17.29
N ASN A 36 -8.91 -24.86 -16.89
CA ASN A 36 -10.33 -24.63 -17.18
C ASN A 36 -10.54 -23.46 -18.14
N GLY A 37 -9.48 -22.74 -18.52
CA GLY A 37 -9.56 -21.51 -19.31
C GLY A 37 -10.13 -20.30 -18.56
N THR A 38 -10.60 -20.52 -17.33
CA THR A 38 -11.38 -19.57 -16.53
C THR A 38 -11.16 -19.82 -15.03
N VAL A 39 -11.43 -18.82 -14.19
CA VAL A 39 -11.52 -18.98 -12.74
C VAL A 39 -12.98 -18.81 -12.34
N LEU A 40 -13.52 -19.75 -11.57
CA LEU A 40 -14.86 -19.59 -11.01
C LEU A 40 -14.83 -18.57 -9.86
N ALA A 41 -15.83 -17.70 -9.77
CA ALA A 41 -15.92 -16.68 -8.72
C ALA A 41 -15.84 -17.24 -7.29
N GLU A 42 -16.49 -18.38 -7.03
CA GLU A 42 -16.43 -19.11 -5.76
C GLU A 42 -15.01 -19.59 -5.41
N ASN A 43 -14.18 -19.80 -6.44
CA ASN A 43 -12.80 -20.19 -6.33
C ASN A 43 -11.84 -19.01 -6.41
N TYR A 44 -12.35 -17.78 -6.54
CA TYR A 44 -11.58 -16.56 -6.50
C TYR A 44 -11.42 -16.06 -5.05
N PRO A 45 -10.34 -16.42 -4.37
CA PRO A 45 -10.13 -15.96 -3.02
C PRO A 45 -9.87 -14.47 -2.95
N LYS A 46 -10.30 -13.86 -1.84
CA LYS A 46 -9.72 -12.60 -1.37
C LYS A 46 -8.18 -12.76 -1.35
N TYR A 47 -7.42 -11.74 -1.78
CA TYR A 47 -5.93 -11.63 -1.71
C TYR A 47 -5.04 -12.18 -2.85
N ILE A 48 -5.48 -12.14 -4.10
CA ILE A 48 -4.52 -12.46 -5.18
C ILE A 48 -3.75 -11.21 -5.61
N ILE A 49 -4.40 -10.05 -5.68
CA ILE A 49 -3.86 -8.87 -6.37
C ILE A 49 -4.19 -7.61 -5.56
N PRO A 50 -3.23 -6.71 -5.32
CA PRO A 50 -1.83 -6.75 -5.77
C PRO A 50 -0.89 -7.59 -4.88
N TYR A 51 -1.40 -8.40 -3.94
CA TYR A 51 -0.55 -9.08 -2.93
C TYR A 51 0.34 -10.19 -3.47
N THR A 52 -0.06 -10.92 -4.53
CA THR A 52 0.81 -11.90 -5.19
C THR A 52 1.98 -11.16 -5.88
N PRO A 53 1.75 -10.12 -6.71
CA PRO A 53 2.83 -9.30 -7.26
C PRO A 53 3.73 -8.64 -6.20
N ILE A 54 3.17 -8.09 -5.13
CA ILE A 54 3.96 -7.54 -4.00
C ILE A 54 4.83 -8.63 -3.38
N SER A 55 4.27 -9.82 -3.13
CA SER A 55 5.00 -10.95 -2.53
C SER A 55 6.15 -11.39 -3.42
N LEU A 56 5.92 -11.55 -4.72
CA LEU A 56 6.96 -11.90 -5.69
C LEU A 56 8.07 -10.84 -5.71
N ALA A 57 7.70 -9.56 -5.74
CA ALA A 57 8.64 -8.44 -5.71
C ALA A 57 9.55 -8.48 -4.47
N VAL A 58 8.96 -8.63 -3.28
CA VAL A 58 9.71 -8.65 -2.01
C VAL A 58 10.57 -9.92 -1.87
N ILE A 59 10.06 -11.08 -2.28
CA ILE A 59 10.84 -12.33 -2.26
C ILE A 59 12.06 -12.21 -3.17
N ILE A 60 11.90 -11.75 -4.40
CA ILE A 60 13.02 -11.57 -5.33
C ILE A 60 14.02 -10.57 -4.76
N ALA A 61 13.57 -9.45 -4.19
CA ALA A 61 14.44 -8.49 -3.54
C ALA A 61 15.28 -9.14 -2.44
N VAL A 62 14.66 -9.90 -1.54
CA VAL A 62 15.35 -10.51 -0.41
C VAL A 62 16.29 -11.63 -0.88
N LEU A 63 15.90 -12.44 -1.87
CA LEU A 63 16.77 -13.48 -2.44
C LEU A 63 18.01 -12.90 -3.12
N LEU A 64 17.86 -11.77 -3.82
CA LEU A 64 18.96 -11.07 -4.49
C LEU A 64 19.85 -10.27 -3.52
N LEU A 65 19.47 -10.15 -2.26
CA LEU A 65 20.15 -9.32 -1.26
C LEU A 65 21.67 -9.61 -1.13
N PRO A 66 22.15 -10.87 -1.03
CA PRO A 66 23.59 -11.15 -0.97
C PRO A 66 24.34 -10.73 -2.23
N ALA A 67 23.73 -10.96 -3.41
CA ALA A 67 24.33 -10.63 -4.70
C ALA A 67 24.40 -9.10 -4.89
N LEU A 68 23.28 -8.40 -4.71
CA LEU A 68 23.22 -6.96 -4.92
C LEU A 68 24.11 -6.21 -3.94
N ILE A 69 24.21 -6.63 -2.68
CA ILE A 69 25.14 -5.99 -1.75
C ILE A 69 26.60 -6.22 -2.16
N LYS A 70 26.95 -7.43 -2.61
CA LYS A 70 28.32 -7.76 -3.04
C LYS A 70 28.73 -6.97 -4.29
N TYR A 71 27.88 -6.92 -5.31
CA TYR A 71 28.23 -6.39 -6.63
C TYR A 71 27.88 -4.90 -6.79
N MET A 72 26.70 -4.47 -6.32
CA MET A 72 26.21 -3.08 -6.51
C MET A 72 26.58 -2.14 -5.35
N LYS A 73 26.99 -2.69 -4.20
CA LYS A 73 27.47 -1.95 -3.02
C LYS A 73 26.52 -0.82 -2.61
N LYS A 74 26.92 0.45 -2.81
CA LYS A 74 26.13 1.64 -2.46
C LYS A 74 24.82 1.76 -3.26
N PHE A 75 24.77 1.17 -4.46
CA PHE A 75 23.58 1.17 -5.32
C PHE A 75 22.65 -0.01 -5.05
N ALA A 76 23.02 -0.94 -4.15
CA ALA A 76 22.26 -2.17 -3.92
C ALA A 76 20.78 -1.92 -3.61
N LEU A 77 20.47 -0.91 -2.78
CA LEU A 77 19.10 -0.55 -2.45
C LEU A 77 18.33 0.00 -3.66
N ILE A 78 18.93 0.91 -4.42
CA ILE A 78 18.29 1.50 -5.61
C ILE A 78 18.03 0.41 -6.66
N SER A 79 19.02 -0.45 -6.91
CA SER A 79 18.87 -1.58 -7.83
C SER A 79 17.80 -2.56 -7.37
N ALA A 80 17.75 -2.89 -6.07
CA ALA A 80 16.72 -3.76 -5.52
C ALA A 80 15.33 -3.15 -5.66
N SER A 81 15.16 -1.86 -5.35
CA SER A 81 13.91 -1.14 -5.54
C SER A 81 13.47 -1.17 -7.00
N ALA A 82 14.35 -0.86 -7.95
CA ALA A 82 14.04 -0.88 -9.38
C ALA A 82 13.64 -2.28 -9.88
N ILE A 83 14.39 -3.31 -9.51
CA ILE A 83 14.08 -4.70 -9.86
C ILE A 83 12.72 -5.10 -9.27
N SER A 84 12.46 -4.78 -8.02
CA SER A 84 11.23 -5.17 -7.33
C SER A 84 10.00 -4.48 -7.89
N LEU A 85 10.11 -3.19 -8.23
CA LEU A 85 9.04 -2.48 -8.94
C LEU A 85 8.82 -3.06 -10.34
N GLY A 86 9.88 -3.42 -11.05
CA GLY A 86 9.77 -4.12 -12.35
C GLY A 86 9.05 -5.46 -12.23
N VAL A 87 9.42 -6.28 -11.23
CA VAL A 87 8.74 -7.56 -10.93
C VAL A 87 7.28 -7.33 -10.58
N PHE A 88 6.99 -6.34 -9.73
CA PHE A 88 5.64 -5.99 -9.32
C PHE A 88 4.78 -5.68 -10.55
N PHE A 89 5.15 -4.68 -11.36
CA PHE A 89 4.37 -4.29 -12.53
C PHE A 89 4.30 -5.40 -13.59
N ALA A 90 5.38 -6.16 -13.82
CA ALA A 90 5.34 -7.28 -14.75
C ALA A 90 4.38 -8.38 -14.28
N SER A 91 4.43 -8.74 -13.00
CA SER A 91 3.56 -9.78 -12.44
C SER A 91 2.11 -9.33 -12.39
N GLU A 92 1.87 -8.06 -12.06
CA GLU A 92 0.56 -7.43 -12.10
C GLU A 92 -0.03 -7.50 -13.50
N LEU A 93 0.66 -6.99 -14.53
CA LEU A 93 0.22 -7.02 -15.92
C LEU A 93 -0.04 -8.45 -16.43
N LEU A 94 0.81 -9.41 -16.04
CA LEU A 94 0.67 -10.82 -16.41
C LEU A 94 -0.55 -11.49 -15.76
N LEU A 95 -0.93 -11.08 -14.56
CA LEU A 95 -2.12 -11.59 -13.89
C LEU A 95 -3.37 -10.89 -14.41
N GLU A 96 -3.36 -9.56 -14.52
CA GLU A 96 -4.47 -8.73 -14.99
C GLU A 96 -4.96 -9.11 -16.40
N SER A 97 -4.04 -9.46 -17.29
CA SER A 97 -4.36 -9.90 -18.65
C SER A 97 -5.09 -11.25 -18.74
N LYS A 98 -5.30 -11.95 -17.61
CA LYS A 98 -5.99 -13.24 -17.56
C LYS A 98 -7.46 -13.06 -17.15
N VAL A 99 -8.36 -13.74 -17.86
CA VAL A 99 -9.81 -13.52 -17.82
C VAL A 99 -10.48 -14.43 -16.79
N ILE A 100 -11.42 -13.88 -16.01
CA ILE A 100 -12.33 -14.63 -15.14
C ILE A 100 -13.65 -14.86 -15.90
N VAL A 101 -14.28 -16.01 -15.74
CA VAL A 101 -15.61 -16.22 -16.33
C VAL A 101 -16.52 -16.64 -15.20
N THR A 102 -17.45 -15.76 -14.83
CA THR A 102 -18.59 -16.19 -14.02
C THR A 102 -19.65 -16.79 -14.94
N SER A 103 -20.45 -17.70 -14.39
CA SER A 103 -21.46 -18.50 -15.10
C SER A 103 -22.56 -17.69 -15.80
N ALA A 104 -22.59 -16.36 -15.64
CA ALA A 104 -23.52 -15.46 -16.32
C ALA A 104 -22.85 -14.31 -17.10
N VAL A 105 -21.58 -13.95 -16.83
CA VAL A 105 -20.86 -12.83 -17.49
C VAL A 105 -19.36 -13.12 -17.60
N LYS A 106 -18.75 -12.87 -18.77
CA LYS A 106 -17.30 -12.95 -18.97
C LYS A 106 -16.66 -11.62 -18.55
N THR A 107 -15.86 -11.59 -17.48
CA THR A 107 -15.23 -10.35 -16.96
C THR A 107 -13.73 -10.53 -16.73
N THR A 108 -12.90 -9.50 -16.90
CA THR A 108 -11.46 -9.64 -16.62
C THR A 108 -11.21 -9.77 -15.11
N LEU A 109 -10.06 -10.33 -14.72
CA LEU A 109 -9.59 -10.40 -13.33
C LEU A 109 -9.60 -9.04 -12.64
N GLU A 110 -9.28 -8.00 -13.40
CA GLU A 110 -9.34 -6.59 -13.01
C GLU A 110 -10.76 -6.15 -12.61
N ASN A 111 -11.77 -6.44 -13.43
CA ASN A 111 -13.17 -6.08 -13.16
C ASN A 111 -13.70 -6.80 -11.91
N TRP A 112 -13.20 -8.01 -11.65
CA TRP A 112 -13.56 -8.78 -10.47
C TRP A 112 -12.92 -8.24 -9.18
N GLN A 113 -11.71 -7.68 -9.23
CA GLN A 113 -11.09 -7.03 -8.07
C GLN A 113 -11.88 -5.81 -7.62
N MET A 114 -12.35 -5.01 -8.58
CA MET A 114 -13.23 -3.87 -8.31
C MET A 114 -14.55 -4.32 -7.67
N PHE A 115 -15.16 -5.39 -8.21
CA PHE A 115 -16.39 -5.96 -7.68
C PHE A 115 -16.23 -6.48 -6.24
N MET A 116 -15.09 -7.09 -5.88
CA MET A 116 -14.85 -7.63 -4.53
C MET A 116 -14.60 -6.54 -3.47
N CYS A 117 -14.28 -5.31 -3.87
CA CYS A 117 -14.25 -4.14 -3.00
C CYS A 117 -15.63 -3.48 -2.82
N TYR A 118 -16.63 -3.96 -3.56
CA TYR A 118 -18.00 -3.47 -3.56
C TYR A 118 -18.92 -4.49 -2.87
N VAL A 119 -19.67 -4.05 -1.86
CA VAL A 119 -20.82 -4.79 -1.34
C VAL A 119 -22.07 -4.09 -1.85
N PRO A 120 -22.92 -4.72 -2.68
CA PRO A 120 -24.21 -4.13 -3.03
C PRO A 120 -25.14 -4.17 -1.79
N PRO A 121 -25.72 -3.03 -1.35
CA PRO A 121 -26.68 -3.05 -0.25
C PRO A 121 -27.91 -3.89 -0.58
N GLU A 122 -28.42 -4.65 0.39
CA GLU A 122 -29.59 -5.54 0.25
C GLU A 122 -30.87 -4.80 -0.18
N GLU A 123 -30.99 -3.52 0.17
CA GLU A 123 -32.14 -2.68 -0.15
C GLU A 123 -31.81 -1.71 -1.29
N TYR A 124 -31.99 -2.17 -2.52
CA TYR A 124 -31.83 -1.35 -3.73
C TYR A 124 -32.97 -0.35 -3.97
N ARG A 125 -34.07 -0.44 -3.20
CA ARG A 125 -35.35 0.25 -3.49
C ARG A 125 -35.52 1.62 -2.82
N THR A 126 -34.75 1.95 -1.80
CA THR A 126 -34.94 3.16 -0.96
C THR A 126 -33.84 4.22 -1.13
N ARG A 127 -32.95 4.04 -2.11
CA ARG A 127 -31.79 4.93 -2.30
C ARG A 127 -32.17 6.30 -2.85
N THR A 128 -31.48 7.33 -2.38
CA THR A 128 -31.56 8.71 -2.89
C THR A 128 -30.52 9.03 -3.98
N TRP A 129 -29.58 8.12 -4.27
CA TRP A 129 -28.51 8.28 -5.26
C TRP A 129 -28.27 6.99 -6.07
N ARG A 130 -27.88 7.10 -7.36
CA ARG A 130 -27.56 5.95 -8.24
C ARG A 130 -26.15 5.41 -7.96
N ALA A 131 -25.96 4.81 -6.80
CA ALA A 131 -24.67 4.25 -6.38
C ALA A 131 -24.22 3.03 -7.23
N ILE A 132 -25.13 2.42 -8.00
CA ILE A 132 -24.78 1.37 -8.97
C ILE A 132 -23.82 1.94 -10.01
N ASP A 133 -24.06 3.12 -10.60
CA ASP A 133 -23.21 3.67 -11.67
C ASP A 133 -21.86 4.25 -11.14
N VAL A 134 -21.86 4.79 -9.92
CA VAL A 134 -20.66 5.41 -9.28
C VAL A 134 -19.74 4.38 -8.62
N LEU A 135 -20.29 3.27 -8.08
CA LEU A 135 -19.52 2.21 -7.41
C LEU A 135 -19.30 0.97 -8.29
N ILE A 136 -20.10 0.77 -9.35
CA ILE A 136 -19.77 -0.19 -10.41
C ILE A 136 -18.81 0.43 -11.40
N GLY A 137 -18.82 1.77 -11.56
CA GLY A 137 -17.89 2.54 -12.37
C GLY A 137 -17.78 1.99 -13.78
N ASP A 138 -18.34 2.67 -14.77
CA ASP A 138 -17.93 2.42 -16.15
C ASP A 138 -16.39 2.42 -16.19
N TYR A 139 -15.85 1.25 -16.51
CA TYR A 139 -14.45 0.85 -16.32
C TYR A 139 -13.47 2.02 -16.49
N SER A 140 -12.77 2.37 -15.41
CA SER A 140 -11.70 3.37 -15.45
C SER A 140 -10.37 2.73 -15.02
N PRO A 141 -9.38 2.62 -15.92
CA PRO A 141 -8.01 2.19 -15.58
C PRO A 141 -7.38 3.01 -14.45
N ALA A 142 -7.91 4.21 -14.20
CA ALA A 142 -7.47 5.08 -13.13
C ALA A 142 -7.79 4.54 -11.71
N PHE A 143 -8.70 3.56 -11.58
CA PHE A 143 -8.94 2.79 -10.35
C PHE A 143 -7.66 2.15 -9.80
N LYS A 144 -6.76 1.70 -10.68
CA LYS A 144 -5.51 1.02 -10.30
C LYS A 144 -4.49 1.94 -9.65
N ILE A 145 -4.56 3.23 -9.94
CA ILE A 145 -3.61 4.21 -9.39
C ILE A 145 -3.62 4.16 -7.86
N HIS A 146 -4.80 4.02 -7.25
CA HIS A 146 -4.94 3.89 -5.80
C HIS A 146 -4.14 2.68 -5.25
N PHE A 147 -4.35 1.49 -5.83
CA PHE A 147 -3.66 0.26 -5.41
C PHE A 147 -2.17 0.25 -5.76
N TYR A 148 -1.79 0.81 -6.90
CA TYR A 148 -0.39 0.88 -7.34
C TYR A 148 0.42 1.76 -6.41
N ILE A 149 -0.09 2.91 -6.00
CA ILE A 149 0.66 3.80 -5.11
C ILE A 149 0.81 3.16 -3.72
N ILE A 150 -0.25 2.53 -3.18
CA ILE A 150 -0.18 1.72 -1.94
C ILE A 150 0.93 0.67 -2.07
N SER A 151 0.93 -0.09 -3.16
CA SER A 151 1.89 -1.17 -3.42
C SER A 151 3.32 -0.66 -3.54
N VAL A 152 3.55 0.43 -4.28
CA VAL A 152 4.86 1.05 -4.47
C VAL A 152 5.42 1.52 -3.12
N VAL A 153 4.64 2.25 -2.32
CA VAL A 153 5.09 2.73 -1.00
C VAL A 153 5.44 1.57 -0.09
N LEU A 154 4.60 0.52 -0.05
CA LEU A 154 4.84 -0.67 0.76
C LEU A 154 6.11 -1.42 0.33
N ILE A 155 6.29 -1.67 -0.97
CA ILE A 155 7.46 -2.36 -1.52
C ILE A 155 8.74 -1.58 -1.18
N LEU A 156 8.78 -0.27 -1.47
CA LEU A 156 9.95 0.56 -1.19
C LEU A 156 10.27 0.61 0.32
N ALA A 157 9.24 0.73 1.17
CA ALA A 157 9.39 0.70 2.61
C ALA A 157 10.03 -0.60 3.10
N LEU A 158 9.53 -1.76 2.66
CA LEU A 158 10.04 -3.07 3.06
C LEU A 158 11.47 -3.30 2.56
N ILE A 159 11.77 -2.94 1.30
CA ILE A 159 13.12 -3.09 0.74
C ILE A 159 14.12 -2.21 1.49
N ASN A 160 13.75 -0.97 1.85
CA ASN A 160 14.61 -0.10 2.66
C ASN A 160 14.94 -0.73 4.01
N CYS A 161 13.97 -1.40 4.66
CA CYS A 161 14.22 -2.15 5.89
C CYS A 161 15.21 -3.29 5.64
N PHE A 162 14.95 -4.15 4.65
CA PHE A 162 15.77 -5.33 4.40
C PHE A 162 17.22 -4.97 4.04
N TYR A 163 17.39 -4.08 3.07
CA TYR A 163 18.71 -3.65 2.59
C TYR A 163 19.40 -2.71 3.56
N GLY A 164 18.66 -1.85 4.25
CA GLY A 164 19.20 -0.93 5.24
C GLY A 164 19.82 -1.69 6.42
N PHE A 165 19.09 -2.65 7.01
CA PHE A 165 19.65 -3.46 8.09
C PHE A 165 20.79 -4.37 7.62
N ALA A 166 20.68 -4.92 6.39
CA ALA A 166 21.77 -5.70 5.82
C ALA A 166 23.08 -4.90 5.68
N GLN A 167 22.99 -3.69 5.12
CA GLN A 167 24.14 -2.78 5.02
C GLN A 167 24.67 -2.38 6.41
N MET A 168 23.79 -2.11 7.37
CA MET A 168 24.15 -1.80 8.76
C MET A 168 24.95 -2.96 9.40
N ILE A 169 24.54 -4.20 9.17
CA ILE A 169 25.22 -5.40 9.71
C ILE A 169 26.61 -5.58 9.08
N ILE A 170 26.74 -5.35 7.77
CA ILE A 170 28.01 -5.52 7.05
C ILE A 170 29.00 -4.40 7.38
N THR A 171 28.53 -3.16 7.38
CA THR A 171 29.39 -1.98 7.62
C THR A 171 29.64 -1.72 9.10
N LYS A 172 28.88 -2.37 10.00
CA LYS A 172 28.84 -2.11 11.45
C LYS A 172 28.48 -0.67 11.84
N ASN A 173 28.09 0.17 10.87
CA ASN A 173 27.68 1.54 11.11
C ASN A 173 26.22 1.55 11.59
N LYS A 174 25.97 2.04 12.81
CA LYS A 174 24.64 2.08 13.44
C LYS A 174 23.90 3.42 13.28
N CYS A 175 24.43 4.40 12.54
CA CYS A 175 23.82 5.72 12.38
C CYS A 175 22.35 5.64 11.96
N ARG A 176 22.02 4.79 10.98
CA ARG A 176 20.64 4.63 10.47
C ARG A 176 19.76 3.67 11.29
N LYS A 177 20.24 3.10 12.40
CA LYS A 177 19.52 2.05 13.14
C LYS A 177 18.13 2.51 13.59
N LYS A 178 18.03 3.67 14.24
CA LYS A 178 16.75 4.20 14.76
C LYS A 178 15.76 4.47 13.63
N ALA A 179 16.25 5.05 12.53
CA ALA A 179 15.45 5.32 11.33
C ALA A 179 14.87 4.04 10.72
N LEU A 180 15.68 2.99 10.60
CA LEU A 180 15.25 1.70 10.05
C LEU A 180 14.27 0.97 10.96
N VAL A 181 14.41 1.10 12.29
CA VAL A 181 13.43 0.57 13.24
C VAL A 181 12.08 1.27 13.06
N ILE A 182 12.06 2.60 12.99
CA ILE A 182 10.81 3.35 12.80
C ILE A 182 10.20 3.06 11.43
N GLN A 183 11.01 2.95 10.36
CA GLN A 183 10.52 2.51 9.05
C GLN A 183 9.90 1.12 9.13
N SER A 184 10.50 0.20 9.87
CA SER A 184 9.97 -1.17 10.02
C SER A 184 8.65 -1.20 10.77
N VAL A 185 8.53 -0.41 11.84
CA VAL A 185 7.27 -0.26 12.59
C VAL A 185 6.19 0.35 11.68
N SER A 186 6.52 1.41 10.95
CA SER A 186 5.59 2.06 10.02
C SER A 186 5.16 1.12 8.90
N ALA A 187 6.10 0.39 8.29
CA ALA A 187 5.81 -0.57 7.23
C ALA A 187 4.98 -1.76 7.72
N ALA A 188 5.24 -2.25 8.93
CA ALA A 188 4.46 -3.34 9.53
C ALA A 188 3.03 -2.88 9.87
N LEU A 189 2.87 -1.70 10.46
CA LEU A 189 1.56 -1.11 10.72
C LEU A 189 0.79 -0.88 9.41
N PHE A 190 1.46 -0.33 8.39
CA PHE A 190 0.85 -0.09 7.09
C PHE A 190 0.44 -1.40 6.40
N LEU A 191 1.31 -2.42 6.40
CA LEU A 191 0.98 -3.76 5.89
C LEU A 191 -0.22 -4.36 6.63
N GLY A 192 -0.25 -4.26 7.96
CA GLY A 192 -1.35 -4.73 8.79
C GLY A 192 -2.67 -4.04 8.42
N LEU A 193 -2.65 -2.71 8.24
CA LEU A 193 -3.81 -1.94 7.79
C LEU A 193 -4.22 -2.29 6.36
N CYS A 194 -3.29 -2.59 5.46
CA CYS A 194 -3.59 -3.09 4.11
C CYS A 194 -4.29 -4.45 4.17
N ILE A 195 -3.77 -5.39 4.97
CA ILE A 195 -4.40 -6.70 5.15
C ILE A 195 -5.79 -6.52 5.75
N LEU A 196 -5.94 -5.68 6.78
CA LEU A 196 -7.22 -5.43 7.42
C LEU A 196 -8.22 -4.78 6.45
N ALA A 197 -7.79 -3.78 5.68
CA ALA A 197 -8.61 -3.14 4.65
C ALA A 197 -9.11 -4.16 3.61
N CYS A 198 -8.31 -5.15 3.23
CA CYS A 198 -8.76 -6.17 2.29
C CYS A 198 -9.72 -7.21 2.88
N PHE A 199 -9.70 -7.44 4.19
CA PHE A 199 -10.61 -8.40 4.82
C PHE A 199 -11.96 -7.76 5.07
N THR A 200 -11.93 -6.47 5.37
CA THR A 200 -13.06 -5.74 5.93
C THR A 200 -13.65 -4.73 4.96
N ALA A 201 -12.87 -4.25 3.97
CA ALA A 201 -13.09 -2.99 3.23
C ALA A 201 -13.74 -1.93 4.12
N PHE A 202 -13.18 -1.85 5.32
CA PHE A 202 -13.62 -1.17 6.55
C PHE A 202 -15.12 -1.02 6.81
N PHE A 203 -15.87 -2.07 6.45
CA PHE A 203 -17.30 -2.29 6.71
C PHE A 203 -18.23 -1.26 6.06
N ARG A 204 -18.01 -1.07 4.76
CA ARG A 204 -18.91 -0.35 3.85
C ARG A 204 -20.15 -1.19 3.54
N ASP A 205 -21.30 -0.54 3.56
CA ASP A 205 -22.62 -1.07 3.17
C ASP A 205 -23.02 -0.65 1.74
N GLY A 206 -22.19 0.14 1.06
CA GLY A 206 -22.43 0.69 -0.27
C GLY A 206 -22.89 2.15 -0.27
N GLU A 207 -22.94 2.80 0.89
CA GLU A 207 -23.20 4.23 1.01
C GLU A 207 -21.91 5.08 0.96
N ILE A 208 -22.04 6.32 0.50
CA ILE A 208 -20.94 7.30 0.50
C ILE A 208 -20.64 7.78 1.94
N THR A 209 -21.66 7.84 2.79
CA THR A 209 -21.49 8.17 4.20
C THR A 209 -21.14 6.91 4.97
N VAL A 210 -19.97 6.88 5.60
CA VAL A 210 -19.47 5.69 6.28
C VAL A 210 -19.72 5.75 7.78
N SER A 211 -19.73 4.58 8.44
CA SER A 211 -19.82 4.48 9.89
C SER A 211 -18.62 5.17 10.58
N ALA A 212 -18.80 5.57 11.84
CA ALA A 212 -17.73 6.20 12.63
C ALA A 212 -16.48 5.30 12.74
N LEU A 213 -16.67 3.98 12.86
CA LEU A 213 -15.56 3.03 12.89
C LEU A 213 -14.79 3.01 11.56
N SER A 214 -15.51 2.99 10.43
CA SER A 214 -14.89 3.08 9.09
C SER A 214 -14.13 4.39 8.92
N ALA A 215 -14.72 5.52 9.33
CA ALA A 215 -14.08 6.83 9.27
C ALA A 215 -12.75 6.88 10.04
N VAL A 216 -12.71 6.32 11.26
CA VAL A 216 -11.48 6.25 12.06
C VAL A 216 -10.42 5.37 11.39
N LEU A 217 -10.81 4.20 10.87
CA LEU A 217 -9.88 3.27 10.23
C LEU A 217 -9.34 3.81 8.90
N MET A 218 -10.17 4.49 8.11
CA MET A 218 -9.75 5.19 6.89
C MET A 218 -8.80 6.36 7.21
N SER A 219 -9.14 7.17 8.21
CA SER A 219 -8.27 8.26 8.69
C SER A 219 -6.89 7.75 9.11
N MET A 220 -6.88 6.64 9.87
CA MET A 220 -5.66 5.97 10.30
C MET A 220 -4.87 5.42 9.12
N PHE A 221 -5.53 4.76 8.17
CA PHE A 221 -4.92 4.22 6.96
C PHE A 221 -4.20 5.32 6.17
N PHE A 222 -4.88 6.42 5.87
CA PHE A 222 -4.35 7.51 5.05
C PHE A 222 -3.18 8.21 5.76
N THR A 223 -3.31 8.42 7.07
CA THR A 223 -2.25 9.02 7.88
C THR A 223 -1.01 8.13 7.90
N VAL A 224 -1.16 6.84 8.19
CA VAL A 224 -0.04 5.87 8.27
C VAL A 224 0.61 5.67 6.90
N PHE A 225 -0.17 5.69 5.83
CA PHE A 225 0.33 5.65 4.46
C PHE A 225 1.28 6.82 4.17
N GLY A 226 0.84 8.06 4.44
CA GLY A 226 1.69 9.24 4.31
C GLY A 226 2.93 9.19 5.19
N VAL A 227 2.76 8.84 6.46
CA VAL A 227 3.87 8.71 7.41
C VAL A 227 4.90 7.67 6.94
N THR A 228 4.45 6.55 6.37
CA THR A 228 5.36 5.49 5.87
C THR A 228 6.24 5.99 4.73
N ALA A 229 5.69 6.79 3.81
CA ALA A 229 6.45 7.42 2.74
C ALA A 229 7.38 8.54 3.25
N GLY A 230 6.88 9.34 4.19
CA GLY A 230 7.66 10.39 4.84
C GLY A 230 8.87 9.85 5.61
N VAL A 231 8.67 8.84 6.46
CA VAL A 231 9.75 8.16 7.20
C VAL A 231 10.73 7.50 6.24
N TYR A 232 10.27 6.95 5.11
CA TYR A 232 11.14 6.37 4.10
C TYR A 232 12.12 7.43 3.58
N ALA A 233 11.61 8.59 3.15
CA ALA A 233 12.43 9.71 2.70
C ALA A 233 13.33 10.24 3.83
N GLY A 234 12.77 10.41 5.03
CA GLY A 234 13.49 10.82 6.23
C GLY A 234 14.70 9.93 6.51
N SER A 235 14.57 8.62 6.33
CA SER A 235 15.65 7.65 6.59
C SER A 235 16.94 7.89 5.79
N PHE A 236 16.89 8.67 4.71
CA PHE A 236 18.05 9.07 3.89
C PHE A 236 18.52 10.50 4.15
N LEU A 237 17.66 11.34 4.73
CA LEU A 237 17.90 12.77 4.93
C LEU A 237 18.27 13.14 6.37
N LEU A 238 18.28 12.16 7.29
CA LEU A 238 18.81 12.34 8.64
C LEU A 238 20.25 12.85 8.61
N GLU A 239 20.67 13.54 9.68
CA GLU A 239 21.99 14.21 9.81
C GLU A 239 22.18 15.45 8.91
N ARG A 240 21.20 15.78 8.06
CA ARG A 240 21.19 17.04 7.30
C ARG A 240 20.55 18.18 8.11
N LYS A 241 20.69 19.41 7.60
CA LYS A 241 20.03 20.61 8.16
C LYS A 241 18.53 20.36 8.34
N LYS A 242 17.92 20.94 9.40
CA LYS A 242 16.49 20.75 9.75
C LYS A 242 15.52 20.87 8.57
N LEU A 243 15.80 21.78 7.63
CA LEU A 243 15.01 21.93 6.40
C LEU A 243 14.97 20.63 5.57
N LEU A 244 16.12 19.99 5.37
CA LEU A 244 16.20 18.75 4.60
C LEU A 244 15.75 17.53 5.41
N SER A 245 16.06 17.51 6.70
CA SER A 245 15.86 16.32 7.53
C SER A 245 14.47 16.25 8.20
N VAL A 246 13.69 17.33 8.18
CA VAL A 246 12.32 17.39 8.76
C VAL A 246 11.29 17.88 7.74
N LEU A 247 11.52 19.03 7.10
CA LEU A 247 10.53 19.64 6.21
C LEU A 247 10.28 18.80 4.96
N ILE A 248 11.34 18.33 4.27
CA ILE A 248 11.18 17.51 3.06
C ILE A 248 10.40 16.21 3.35
N PRO A 249 10.76 15.38 4.35
CA PRO A 249 9.98 14.20 4.72
C PRO A 249 8.51 14.51 5.04
N SER A 250 8.25 15.61 5.75
CA SER A 250 6.90 16.07 6.08
C SER A 250 6.10 16.43 4.83
N ILE A 251 6.68 17.22 3.92
CA ILE A 251 6.04 17.56 2.63
C ILE A 251 5.76 16.29 1.82
N ILE A 252 6.69 15.34 1.77
CA ILE A 252 6.48 14.06 1.07
C ILE A 252 5.28 13.32 1.67
N ALA A 253 5.15 13.26 2.99
CA ALA A 253 3.99 12.64 3.64
C ALA A 253 2.67 13.36 3.28
N LEU A 254 2.66 14.70 3.28
CA LEU A 254 1.49 15.49 2.85
C LEU A 254 1.09 15.17 1.41
N VAL A 255 2.06 15.23 0.49
CA VAL A 255 1.83 15.03 -0.96
C VAL A 255 1.35 13.61 -1.22
N VAL A 256 1.99 12.61 -0.61
CA VAL A 256 1.61 11.21 -0.79
C VAL A 256 0.19 10.97 -0.25
N THR A 257 -0.16 11.50 0.93
CA THR A 257 -1.53 11.41 1.48
C THR A 257 -2.54 12.12 0.59
N PHE A 258 -2.21 13.30 0.06
CA PHE A 258 -3.07 14.02 -0.87
C PHE A 258 -3.30 13.22 -2.16
N ILE A 259 -2.27 12.59 -2.72
CA ILE A 259 -2.40 11.71 -3.88
C ILE A 259 -3.31 10.51 -3.57
N MET A 260 -3.32 10.01 -2.33
CA MET A 260 -4.27 8.95 -1.92
C MET A 260 -5.72 9.42 -2.02
N TYR A 261 -6.03 10.63 -1.56
CA TYR A 261 -7.36 11.23 -1.74
C TYR A 261 -7.71 11.46 -3.21
N LEU A 262 -6.75 11.86 -4.05
CA LEU A 262 -6.99 11.92 -5.50
C LEU A 262 -7.31 10.54 -6.07
N GLY A 263 -6.58 9.50 -5.64
CA GLY A 263 -6.83 8.12 -6.02
C GLY A 263 -8.22 7.63 -5.58
N GLU A 264 -8.64 7.94 -4.34
CA GLU A 264 -10.00 7.66 -3.87
C GLU A 264 -11.06 8.41 -4.67
N MET A 265 -10.82 9.68 -4.97
CA MET A 265 -11.74 10.51 -5.74
C MET A 265 -11.96 9.96 -7.15
N ILE A 266 -10.89 9.52 -7.81
CA ILE A 266 -10.93 8.84 -9.09
C ILE A 266 -11.69 7.51 -8.97
N LEU A 267 -11.44 6.76 -7.90
CA LEU A 267 -12.08 5.47 -7.62
C LEU A 267 -13.59 5.60 -7.40
N LEU A 268 -14.07 6.74 -6.88
CA LEU A 268 -15.48 7.01 -6.61
C LEU A 268 -16.10 8.01 -7.61
N SER A 269 -15.59 8.04 -8.85
CA SER A 269 -16.15 8.85 -9.95
C SER A 269 -16.32 10.34 -9.61
N GLY A 270 -15.35 10.93 -8.92
CA GLY A 270 -15.35 12.33 -8.52
C GLY A 270 -15.90 12.60 -7.11
N HIS A 271 -16.27 11.56 -6.36
CA HIS A 271 -16.74 11.66 -4.98
C HIS A 271 -15.68 11.23 -3.97
N LEU A 272 -15.89 11.54 -2.69
CA LEU A 272 -15.07 11.03 -1.58
C LEU A 272 -16.00 10.47 -0.51
N TYR A 273 -15.52 9.48 0.26
CA TYR A 273 -16.29 8.98 1.40
C TYR A 273 -16.49 10.09 2.42
N ARG A 274 -17.69 10.14 3.01
CA ARG A 274 -18.06 11.14 4.02
C ARG A 274 -18.06 10.50 5.39
N PHE A 275 -17.28 11.07 6.30
CA PHE A 275 -17.04 10.49 7.63
C PHE A 275 -18.15 10.79 8.64
N GLY A 276 -19.18 11.52 8.22
CA GLY A 276 -20.31 11.94 9.05
C GLY A 276 -21.10 13.05 8.38
N SER A 277 -21.92 13.74 9.17
CA SER A 277 -22.73 14.89 8.74
C SER A 277 -22.32 16.17 9.48
N GLY A 278 -22.53 17.32 8.82
CA GLY A 278 -22.19 18.63 9.38
C GLY A 278 -20.89 19.21 8.81
N PHE A 279 -20.57 20.44 9.23
CA PHE A 279 -19.52 21.26 8.60
C PHE A 279 -18.16 20.57 8.42
N LEU A 280 -17.71 19.80 9.42
CA LEU A 280 -16.40 19.11 9.37
C LEU A 280 -16.33 17.98 8.34
N PHE A 281 -17.49 17.41 7.97
CA PHE A 281 -17.58 16.22 7.13
C PHE A 281 -18.19 16.52 5.77
N THR A 282 -18.81 17.68 5.59
CA THR A 282 -19.30 18.16 4.29
C THR A 282 -18.15 18.72 3.46
N GLY A 283 -18.18 18.47 2.14
CA GLY A 283 -17.21 19.06 1.20
C GLY A 283 -17.19 20.58 1.26
N ILE A 284 -16.00 21.17 1.16
CA ILE A 284 -15.81 22.62 1.14
C ILE A 284 -16.34 23.17 -0.20
N ALA A 285 -17.00 24.33 -0.19
CA ALA A 285 -17.54 24.92 -1.42
C ALA A 285 -16.44 25.05 -2.50
N GLY A 286 -16.67 24.46 -3.66
CA GLY A 286 -15.74 24.47 -4.80
C GLY A 286 -14.68 23.36 -4.82
N ILE A 287 -14.55 22.53 -3.76
CA ILE A 287 -13.63 21.38 -3.74
C ILE A 287 -14.29 20.13 -3.13
N VAL A 288 -13.89 18.94 -3.58
CA VAL A 288 -14.50 17.68 -3.11
C VAL A 288 -14.13 17.36 -1.65
N LEU A 289 -12.94 17.78 -1.22
CA LEU A 289 -12.41 17.54 0.14
C LEU A 289 -13.26 18.23 1.22
N ALA A 290 -13.55 17.50 2.27
CA ALA A 290 -14.10 18.02 3.52
C ALA A 290 -12.97 18.56 4.43
N PRO A 291 -13.28 19.41 5.43
CA PRO A 291 -12.29 19.87 6.39
C PRO A 291 -11.54 18.73 7.09
N ILE A 292 -12.22 17.62 7.39
CA ILE A 292 -11.58 16.46 8.01
C ILE A 292 -10.50 15.83 7.12
N ASP A 293 -10.70 15.80 5.79
CA ASP A 293 -9.75 15.23 4.84
C ASP A 293 -8.45 16.05 4.84
N VAL A 294 -8.59 17.39 4.88
CA VAL A 294 -7.47 18.32 5.01
C VAL A 294 -6.74 18.12 6.33
N LEU A 295 -7.45 17.92 7.43
CA LEU A 295 -6.84 17.63 8.73
C LEU A 295 -6.04 16.32 8.71
N ILE A 296 -6.51 15.28 8.02
CA ILE A 296 -5.80 14.01 7.88
C ILE A 296 -4.53 14.19 7.04
N ILE A 297 -4.60 14.95 5.96
CA ILE A 297 -3.42 15.32 5.17
C ILE A 297 -2.41 16.03 6.09
N ILE A 298 -2.82 17.10 6.79
CA ILE A 298 -1.93 17.86 7.70
C ILE A 298 -1.37 16.97 8.82
N ALA A 299 -2.18 16.05 9.37
CA ALA A 299 -1.76 15.12 10.42
C ALA A 299 -0.63 14.21 9.94
N SER A 300 -0.70 13.68 8.71
CA SER A 300 0.35 12.84 8.14
C SER A 300 1.72 13.56 8.10
N GLY A 301 1.73 14.83 7.65
CA GLY A 301 2.92 15.65 7.58
C GLY A 301 3.43 16.05 8.96
N SER A 302 2.53 16.43 9.86
CA SER A 302 2.87 16.86 11.23
C SER A 302 3.47 15.72 12.04
N ILE A 303 2.87 14.53 11.99
CA ILE A 303 3.40 13.32 12.64
C ILE A 303 4.78 12.99 12.07
N THR A 304 4.94 13.03 10.75
CA THR A 304 6.24 12.81 10.10
C THR A 304 7.29 13.83 10.54
N ALA A 305 6.92 15.11 10.65
CA ALA A 305 7.82 16.16 11.12
C ALA A 305 8.26 15.92 12.57
N VAL A 306 7.33 15.52 13.45
CA VAL A 306 7.65 15.17 14.85
C VAL A 306 8.62 13.99 14.88
N ILE A 307 8.30 12.89 14.18
CA ILE A 307 9.16 11.70 14.11
C ILE A 307 10.57 12.07 13.64
N CYS A 308 10.68 12.81 12.53
CA CYS A 308 11.98 13.17 11.96
C CYS A 308 12.75 14.16 12.84
N ASN A 309 12.06 15.12 13.48
CA ASN A 309 12.69 16.06 14.40
C ASN A 309 13.24 15.33 15.64
N THR A 310 12.44 14.44 16.24
CA THR A 310 12.88 13.61 17.36
C THR A 310 14.07 12.74 16.97
N LEU A 311 14.05 12.11 15.79
CA LEU A 311 15.19 11.34 15.29
C LEU A 311 16.46 12.19 15.15
N ASN A 312 16.38 13.42 14.64
CA ASN A 312 17.53 14.31 14.50
C ASN A 312 18.06 14.82 15.85
N GLN A 313 17.19 15.04 16.85
CA GLN A 313 17.63 15.42 18.19
C GLN A 313 18.47 14.36 18.88
N TYR A 314 18.27 13.09 18.53
CA TYR A 314 19.05 11.98 19.08
C TYR A 314 20.37 11.70 18.37
N ILE A 315 20.62 12.35 17.24
CA ILE A 315 21.84 12.17 16.44
C ILE A 315 22.84 13.31 16.69
N ASN A 316 22.34 14.50 17.03
CA ASN A 316 23.16 15.61 17.54
C ASN A 316 23.39 15.47 19.04
#